data_AF-A0A7C0XRY1-F1
#
_entry.id   AF-A0A7C0XRY1-F1
#
_cell.length_a   1.000
_cell.length_b   1.000
_cell.length_c   1.000
_cell.angle_alpha   90.00
_cell.angle_beta   90.00
_cell.angle_gamma   90.00
#
_symmetry.space_group_name_H-M   'P 1'
#
loop_
_entity.id
_entity.type
_entity.pdbx_description
1 polymer ?
#
loop_
_entity_poly.entity_id
_entity_poly.type
_entity_poly.pdbx_seq_one_letter_code
_entity_poly.pdbx_strand_id
1 'polypeptide(L)'
;MKFEISKLIEKELKNYSKKDIKISDKRYTLHVVPELCDEDLNIFEGFLFVEADNKSEVSYLKTRYKPPVSGYASRIGIILYDGHLLLKDYRKNKHIIKTLKKINKTFLNKLKKALSEPSDENLSKLFDRSDVIEEFYILYKKAREYLLK
;
A
#
# COMPACT_ATOMS: atom_id res chain seq x y z
N MET A 1 -9.94 0.55 13.92
CA MET A 1 -9.42 -0.10 12.70
C MET A 1 -9.23 0.83 11.51
N LYS A 2 -10.26 1.36 10.81
CA LYS A 2 -10.03 2.29 9.67
C LYS A 2 -9.17 3.48 10.07
N PHE A 3 -9.56 4.16 11.14
CA PHE A 3 -8.84 5.32 11.67
C PHE A 3 -7.38 5.01 12.05
N GLU A 4 -7.12 3.86 12.68
CA GLU A 4 -5.76 3.45 13.07
C GLU A 4 -4.86 3.19 11.86
N ILE A 5 -5.39 2.51 10.83
CA ILE A 5 -4.65 2.23 9.61
C ILE A 5 -4.38 3.51 8.82
N SER A 6 -5.39 4.39 8.69
CA SER A 6 -5.22 5.69 8.05
C SER A 6 -4.15 6.52 8.76
N LYS A 7 -4.24 6.64 10.10
CA LYS A 7 -3.26 7.36 10.92
C LYS A 7 -1.84 6.77 10.81
N LEU A 8 -1.71 5.45 10.73
CA LEU A 8 -0.41 4.80 10.50
C LEU A 8 0.15 5.19 9.13
N ILE A 9 -0.65 5.07 8.07
CA ILE A 9 -0.23 5.40 6.71
C ILE A 9 0.17 6.87 6.63
N GLU A 10 -0.68 7.79 7.10
CA GLU A 10 -0.39 9.23 7.13
C GLU A 10 0.89 9.55 7.91
N LYS A 11 1.11 8.88 9.05
CA LYS A 11 2.31 9.08 9.87
C LYS A 11 3.59 8.72 9.13
N GLU A 12 3.60 7.65 8.34
CA GLU A 12 4.78 7.27 7.56
C GLU A 12 4.91 8.18 6.32
N LEU A 13 3.79 8.48 5.65
CA LEU A 13 3.77 9.27 4.42
C LEU A 13 4.12 10.75 4.61
N LYS A 14 3.99 11.30 5.82
CA LYS A 14 4.34 12.70 6.12
C LYS A 14 5.83 13.01 5.92
N ASN A 15 6.68 11.99 5.91
CA ASN A 15 8.13 12.14 5.77
C ASN A 15 8.54 12.39 4.30
N TYR A 16 7.62 12.20 3.36
CA TYR A 16 7.85 12.39 1.94
C TYR A 16 7.34 13.75 1.45
N SER A 17 8.01 14.27 0.42
CA SER A 17 7.55 15.47 -0.26
C SER A 17 6.23 15.20 -0.99
N LYS A 18 5.35 16.20 -1.02
CA LYS A 18 4.03 16.09 -1.64
C LYS A 18 4.05 16.75 -3.02
N LYS A 19 3.45 16.08 -4.00
CA LYS A 19 3.22 16.62 -5.33
C LYS A 19 1.79 16.34 -5.77
N ASP A 20 1.11 17.37 -6.28
CA ASP A 20 -0.18 17.17 -6.91
C ASP A 20 0.01 16.60 -8.30
N ILE A 21 -0.66 15.48 -8.57
CA ILE A 21 -0.73 14.85 -9.87
C ILE A 21 -2.17 14.80 -10.36
N LYS A 22 -2.36 14.89 -11.67
CA LYS A 22 -3.67 14.73 -12.30
C LYS A 22 -3.81 13.29 -12.80
N ILE A 23 -4.79 12.56 -12.28
CA ILE A 23 -5.15 11.22 -12.75
C ILE A 23 -6.59 11.30 -13.25
N SER A 24 -6.80 11.11 -14.56
CA SER A 24 -8.07 11.46 -15.22
C SER A 24 -8.43 12.92 -14.91
N ASP A 25 -9.65 13.21 -14.47
CA ASP A 25 -10.12 14.57 -14.20
C ASP A 25 -10.00 14.99 -12.74
N LYS A 26 -9.34 14.17 -11.91
CA LYS A 26 -9.14 14.43 -10.49
C LYS A 26 -7.67 14.71 -10.17
N ARG A 27 -7.47 15.57 -9.17
CA ARG A 27 -6.16 15.81 -8.55
C ARG A 27 -5.98 14.91 -7.36
N TYR A 28 -4.79 14.34 -7.24
CA TYR A 28 -4.40 13.52 -6.11
C TYR A 28 -3.04 13.95 -5.60
N THR A 29 -2.81 13.72 -4.31
CA THR A 29 -1.50 13.93 -3.69
C THR A 29 -0.65 12.67 -3.85
N LEU A 30 0.49 12.84 -4.51
CA LEU A 30 1.57 11.87 -4.57
C LEU A 30 2.60 12.20 -3.48
N HIS A 31 2.94 11.21 -2.69
CA HIS A 31 4.07 11.27 -1.75
C HIS A 31 5.31 10.74 -2.48
N VAL A 32 6.18 11.64 -2.92
CA VAL A 32 7.33 11.32 -3.76
C VAL A 32 8.40 10.62 -2.92
N VAL A 33 8.86 9.47 -3.39
CA VAL A 33 9.81 8.61 -2.69
C VAL A 33 11.18 8.74 -3.37
N PRO A 34 12.17 9.39 -2.74
CA PRO A 34 13.47 9.63 -3.35
C PRO A 34 14.16 8.35 -3.86
N GLU A 35 14.02 7.25 -3.12
CA GLU A 35 14.61 5.94 -3.46
C GLU A 35 14.01 5.31 -4.73
N LEU A 36 12.89 5.82 -5.22
CA LEU A 36 12.22 5.36 -6.44
C LEU A 36 12.35 6.39 -7.59
N CYS A 37 13.10 7.46 -7.39
CA CYS A 37 13.29 8.50 -8.39
C CYS A 37 14.61 8.31 -9.15
N ASP A 38 14.60 8.72 -10.41
CA ASP A 38 15.76 8.78 -11.29
C ASP A 38 15.67 10.08 -12.08
N GLU A 39 16.50 11.07 -11.72
CA GLU A 39 16.46 12.41 -12.33
C GLU A 39 16.94 12.40 -13.78
N ASP A 40 17.92 11.55 -14.12
CA ASP A 40 18.47 11.42 -15.47
C ASP A 40 17.41 10.90 -16.45
N LEU A 41 16.52 10.02 -15.96
CA LEU A 41 15.40 9.48 -16.72
C LEU A 41 14.09 10.28 -16.55
N ASN A 42 14.12 11.36 -15.75
CA ASN A 42 12.94 12.16 -15.39
C ASN A 42 11.81 11.26 -14.83
N ILE A 43 12.14 10.35 -13.91
CA ILE A 43 11.20 9.43 -13.24
C ILE A 43 11.06 9.86 -11.78
N PHE A 44 9.83 10.19 -11.36
CA PHE A 44 9.54 10.57 -9.98
C PHE A 44 8.41 9.71 -9.43
N GLU A 45 8.75 8.54 -8.88
CA GLU A 45 7.78 7.60 -8.35
C GLU A 45 7.44 7.86 -6.88
N GLY A 46 6.25 7.42 -6.46
CA GLY A 46 5.84 7.57 -5.07
C GLY A 46 4.57 6.82 -4.67
N PHE A 47 4.10 7.13 -3.46
CA PHE A 47 2.89 6.57 -2.87
C PHE A 47 1.68 7.45 -3.14
N LEU A 48 0.61 6.84 -3.66
CA LEU A 48 -0.68 7.49 -3.84
C LEU A 48 -1.63 7.01 -2.75
N PHE A 49 -1.93 7.85 -1.78
CA PHE A 49 -2.89 7.53 -0.72
C PHE A 49 -4.24 8.19 -1.00
N VAL A 50 -5.30 7.38 -1.01
CA VAL A 50 -6.66 7.83 -1.34
C VAL A 50 -7.65 7.21 -0.38
N GLU A 51 -8.49 8.05 0.24
CA GLU A 51 -9.74 7.61 0.85
C GLU A 51 -10.85 7.81 -0.18
N ALA A 52 -11.34 6.72 -0.77
CA ALA A 52 -12.31 6.75 -1.85
C ALA A 52 -13.72 6.40 -1.34
N ASP A 53 -14.67 7.30 -1.59
CA ASP A 53 -16.07 7.12 -1.17
C ASP A 53 -16.94 6.44 -2.24
N ASN A 54 -16.44 6.31 -3.47
CA ASN A 54 -17.19 5.75 -4.59
C ASN A 54 -16.47 4.57 -5.25
N LYS A 55 -17.24 3.56 -5.67
CA LYS A 55 -16.71 2.33 -6.30
C LYS A 55 -16.08 2.59 -7.67
N SER A 56 -16.54 3.62 -8.39
CA SER A 56 -16.00 4.00 -9.71
C SER A 56 -14.54 4.43 -9.65
N GLU A 57 -14.17 5.23 -8.65
CA GLU A 57 -12.80 5.73 -8.42
C GLU A 57 -11.88 4.59 -8.04
N VAL A 58 -12.32 3.73 -7.11
CA VAL A 58 -11.58 2.51 -6.75
C VAL A 58 -11.35 1.64 -7.97
N SER A 59 -12.39 1.41 -8.78
CA SER A 59 -12.29 0.60 -10.01
C SER A 59 -11.32 1.23 -11.01
N TYR A 60 -11.41 2.53 -11.22
CA TYR A 60 -10.53 3.27 -12.11
C TYR A 60 -9.05 3.17 -11.68
N LEU A 61 -8.76 3.49 -10.42
CA LEU A 61 -7.41 3.40 -9.87
C LEU A 61 -6.90 1.96 -9.88
N LYS A 62 -7.75 0.96 -9.65
CA LYS A 62 -7.34 -0.45 -9.65
C LYS A 62 -6.97 -0.97 -11.06
N THR A 63 -7.73 -0.56 -12.08
CA THR A 63 -7.76 -1.27 -13.38
C THR A 63 -7.42 -0.42 -14.60
N ARG A 64 -7.75 0.88 -14.59
CA ARG A 64 -7.64 1.76 -15.77
C ARG A 64 -6.48 2.72 -15.69
N TYR A 65 -6.14 3.18 -14.49
CA TYR A 65 -5.00 4.06 -14.32
C TYR A 65 -3.70 3.36 -14.69
N LYS A 66 -2.97 3.96 -15.63
CA LYS A 66 -1.62 3.59 -16.04
C LYS A 66 -0.71 4.77 -15.71
N PRO A 67 0.31 4.60 -14.85
CA PRO A 67 1.26 5.67 -14.59
C PRO A 67 1.98 6.09 -15.89
N PRO A 68 2.34 7.37 -16.01
CA PRO A 68 3.11 7.84 -17.14
C PRO A 68 4.52 7.21 -17.14
N VAL A 69 5.13 7.13 -18.31
CA VAL A 69 6.49 6.57 -18.48
C VAL A 69 7.57 7.51 -17.92
N SER A 70 7.27 8.80 -17.82
CA SER A 70 8.16 9.85 -17.33
C SER A 70 7.34 10.89 -16.56
N GLY A 71 7.99 11.58 -15.62
CA GLY A 71 7.40 12.53 -14.68
C GLY A 71 6.94 11.88 -13.38
N TYR A 72 6.00 12.55 -12.71
CA TYR A 72 5.46 12.12 -11.43
C TYR A 72 4.44 10.99 -11.60
N ALA A 73 4.73 9.84 -10.99
CA ALA A 73 3.97 8.62 -11.15
C ALA A 73 3.71 7.93 -9.81
N SER A 74 2.54 7.30 -9.67
CA SER A 74 2.28 6.44 -8.52
C SER A 74 2.89 5.07 -8.76
N ARG A 75 3.81 4.67 -7.88
CA ARG A 75 4.33 3.31 -7.85
C ARG A 75 3.39 2.37 -7.11
N ILE A 76 3.04 2.73 -5.88
CA ILE A 76 2.04 2.01 -5.09
C ILE A 76 0.83 2.90 -4.83
N GLY A 77 -0.35 2.38 -5.16
CA GLY A 77 -1.63 2.92 -4.74
C GLY A 77 -2.07 2.30 -3.42
N ILE A 78 -2.47 3.14 -2.47
CA ILE A 78 -2.96 2.80 -1.14
C ILE A 78 -4.35 3.38 -1.01
N ILE A 79 -5.37 2.55 -1.19
CA ILE A 79 -6.74 3.01 -1.40
C ILE A 79 -7.62 2.43 -0.30
N LEU A 80 -8.15 3.28 0.57
CA LEU A 80 -9.14 2.93 1.58
C LEU A 80 -10.53 3.18 1.02
N TYR A 81 -11.40 2.16 1.06
CA TYR A 81 -12.78 2.27 0.57
C TYR A 81 -13.66 1.22 1.23
N ASP A 82 -14.92 1.54 1.55
CA ASP A 82 -15.96 0.57 1.97
C ASP A 82 -15.48 -0.54 2.94
N GLY A 83 -14.72 -0.16 3.99
CA GLY A 83 -14.20 -1.13 4.97
C GLY A 83 -13.02 -2.01 4.49
N HIS A 84 -12.40 -1.68 3.36
CA HIS A 84 -11.29 -2.37 2.73
C HIS A 84 -10.06 -1.47 2.54
N LEU A 85 -8.90 -2.10 2.47
CA LEU A 85 -7.64 -1.54 2.00
C LEU A 85 -7.25 -2.26 0.71
N LEU A 86 -7.18 -1.53 -0.39
CA LEU A 86 -6.57 -1.96 -1.64
C LEU A 86 -5.14 -1.43 -1.71
N LEU A 87 -4.20 -2.34 -1.93
CA LEU A 87 -2.83 -2.00 -2.31
C LEU A 87 -2.63 -2.41 -3.76
N LYS A 88 -2.07 -1.52 -4.57
CA LYS A 88 -1.83 -1.72 -6.00
C LYS A 88 -0.39 -1.35 -6.34
N ASP A 89 0.42 -2.31 -6.78
CA ASP A 89 1.69 -2.03 -7.45
C ASP A 89 1.39 -1.82 -8.94
N TYR A 90 1.52 -0.57 -9.39
CA TYR A 90 1.23 -0.19 -10.76
C TYR A 90 2.30 -0.66 -11.74
N ARG A 91 3.57 -0.73 -11.32
CA ARG A 91 4.68 -1.18 -12.17
C ARG A 91 4.62 -2.68 -12.41
N LYS A 92 4.34 -3.47 -11.37
CA LYS A 92 4.23 -4.94 -11.46
C LYS A 92 2.82 -5.43 -11.82
N ASN A 93 1.87 -4.51 -11.95
CA ASN A 93 0.44 -4.80 -12.16
C ASN A 93 -0.14 -5.80 -11.12
N LYS A 94 0.36 -5.76 -9.88
CA LYS A 94 -0.09 -6.64 -8.78
C LYS A 94 -0.99 -5.87 -7.83
N HIS A 95 -1.96 -6.55 -7.22
CA HIS A 95 -2.79 -5.93 -6.19
C HIS A 95 -3.22 -6.94 -5.13
N ILE A 96 -3.46 -6.43 -3.93
CA ILE A 96 -4.12 -7.17 -2.86
C ILE A 96 -5.24 -6.31 -2.27
N ILE A 97 -6.30 -6.96 -1.81
CA ILE A 97 -7.41 -6.33 -1.11
C ILE A 97 -7.54 -7.03 0.24
N LYS A 98 -7.54 -6.24 1.32
CA LYS A 98 -7.77 -6.75 2.68
C LYS A 98 -8.94 -6.04 3.31
N THR A 99 -9.84 -6.79 3.94
CA THR A 99 -10.87 -6.23 4.80
C THR A 99 -10.21 -5.65 6.05
N LEU A 100 -10.50 -4.40 6.40
CA LEU A 100 -9.81 -3.69 7.48
C LEU A 100 -9.92 -4.43 8.82
N LYS A 101 -11.07 -5.05 9.11
CA LYS A 101 -11.31 -5.85 10.33
C LYS A 101 -10.44 -7.11 10.43
N LYS A 102 -9.89 -7.60 9.31
CA LYS A 102 -9.08 -8.83 9.23
C LYS A 102 -7.58 -8.55 9.08
N ILE A 103 -7.17 -7.28 9.13
CA ILE A 103 -5.76 -6.92 9.07
C ILE A 103 -5.10 -7.28 10.40
N ASN A 104 -4.11 -8.17 10.34
CA ASN A 104 -3.33 -8.63 11.48
C ASN A 104 -2.09 -7.73 11.70
N LYS A 105 -1.42 -7.93 12.84
CA LYS A 105 -0.24 -7.15 13.22
C LYS A 105 0.94 -7.36 12.27
N THR A 106 1.15 -8.58 11.79
CA THR A 106 2.23 -8.91 10.86
C THR A 106 2.11 -8.15 9.55
N PHE A 107 0.90 -8.04 9.00
CA PHE A 107 0.62 -7.25 7.81
C PHE A 107 0.84 -5.75 8.06
N LEU A 108 0.44 -5.23 9.23
CA LEU A 108 0.71 -3.83 9.57
C LEU A 108 2.21 -3.53 9.65
N ASN A 109 3.00 -4.45 10.20
CA ASN A 109 4.45 -4.32 10.25
C ASN A 109 5.07 -4.32 8.84
N LYS A 110 4.59 -5.20 7.95
CA LYS A 110 5.00 -5.20 6.54
C LYS A 110 4.65 -3.88 5.85
N LEU A 111 3.42 -3.41 6.01
CA LEU A 111 2.96 -2.15 5.42
C LEU A 111 3.82 -0.99 5.94
N LYS A 112 4.02 -0.89 7.24
CA LYS A 112 4.88 0.13 7.85
C LYS A 112 6.30 0.07 7.27
N LYS A 113 6.91 -1.10 7.21
CA LYS A 113 8.27 -1.27 6.69
C LYS A 113 8.37 -0.89 5.21
N ALA A 114 7.39 -1.26 4.40
CA ALA A 114 7.34 -0.88 2.99
C ALA A 114 7.17 0.64 2.78
N LEU A 115 6.48 1.31 3.71
CA LEU A 115 6.30 2.76 3.70
C LEU A 115 7.49 3.53 4.27
N SER A 116 8.23 2.99 5.24
CA SER A 116 9.36 3.68 5.86
C SER A 116 10.69 3.40 5.16
N GLU A 117 10.84 2.22 4.56
CA GLU A 117 12.05 1.75 3.86
C GLU A 117 11.66 1.18 2.47
N PRO A 118 11.33 2.04 1.50
CA PRO A 118 10.72 1.64 0.23
C PRO A 118 11.74 1.06 -0.76
N SER A 119 12.20 -0.16 -0.52
CA SER A 119 13.00 -0.96 -1.46
C SER A 119 12.11 -1.87 -2.31
N ASP A 120 12.59 -2.28 -3.50
CA ASP A 120 11.87 -3.24 -4.34
C ASP A 120 11.56 -4.57 -3.61
N GLU A 121 12.43 -4.97 -2.67
CA GLU A 121 12.22 -6.14 -1.80
C GLU A 121 11.06 -5.91 -0.82
N ASN A 122 11.08 -4.80 -0.06
CA ASN A 122 10.03 -4.49 0.92
C ASN A 122 8.68 -4.26 0.23
N LEU A 123 8.68 -3.60 -0.93
CA LEU A 123 7.49 -3.43 -1.77
C LEU A 123 6.96 -4.78 -2.27
N SER A 124 7.84 -5.70 -2.70
CA SER A 124 7.41 -7.03 -3.14
C SER A 124 6.81 -7.85 -1.99
N LYS A 125 7.40 -7.78 -0.79
CA LYS A 125 6.92 -8.49 0.42
C LYS A 125 5.51 -8.05 0.85
N LEU A 126 5.13 -6.82 0.53
CA LEU A 126 3.79 -6.30 0.80
C LEU A 126 2.67 -7.10 0.11
N PHE A 127 2.98 -7.74 -1.03
CA PHE A 127 2.03 -8.51 -1.84
C PHE A 127 2.17 -10.02 -1.68
N ASP A 128 3.15 -10.50 -0.91
CA ASP A 128 3.30 -11.93 -0.63
C ASP A 128 2.34 -12.39 0.49
N ARG A 129 2.28 -13.71 0.74
CA ARG A 129 1.39 -14.32 1.75
C ARG A 129 2.08 -14.65 3.08
N SER A 130 3.31 -14.19 3.32
CA SER A 130 4.08 -14.57 4.51
C SER A 130 3.40 -14.16 5.82
N ASP A 131 2.60 -13.09 5.84
CA ASP A 131 1.82 -12.70 7.02
C ASP A 131 0.72 -13.71 7.37
N VAL A 132 0.14 -14.37 6.37
CA VAL A 132 -0.88 -15.41 6.61
C VAL A 132 -0.22 -16.67 7.17
N ILE A 133 0.96 -17.02 6.63
CA ILE A 133 1.72 -18.19 7.07
C ILE A 133 2.21 -17.98 8.51
N GLU A 134 2.75 -16.81 8.84
CA GLU A 134 3.22 -16.49 10.18
C GLU A 134 2.09 -16.53 11.23
N GLU A 135 0.94 -15.94 10.93
CA GLU A 135 -0.24 -16.01 11.80
C GLU A 135 -0.75 -17.45 11.99
N PHE A 136 -0.71 -18.27 10.94
CA PHE A 136 -1.04 -19.69 11.05
C PHE A 136 -0.10 -20.41 12.04
N TYR A 137 1.21 -20.18 11.95
CA TYR A 137 2.16 -20.77 12.89
C TYR A 137 1.96 -20.29 14.33
N ILE A 138 1.63 -19.02 14.53
CA ILE A 138 1.29 -18.46 15.85
C ILE A 138 0.07 -19.18 16.43
N LEU A 139 -0.98 -19.36 15.62
CA LEU A 139 -2.21 -20.05 16.05
C LEU A 139 -1.96 -21.53 16.33
N TYR A 140 -1.23 -22.20 15.44
CA TYR A 140 -0.85 -23.61 15.59
C TYR A 140 -0.08 -23.85 16.90
N LYS A 141 0.91 -23.00 17.20
CA LYS A 141 1.70 -23.12 18.42
C LYS A 141 0.82 -22.98 19.68
N LYS A 142 -0.08 -21.98 19.70
CA LYS A 142 -1.03 -21.78 20.82
C LYS A 142 -1.98 -22.96 20.99
N ALA A 143 -2.53 -23.49 19.90
CA ALA A 143 -3.43 -24.64 19.95
C ALA A 143 -2.72 -25.90 20.46
N ARG A 144 -1.49 -26.15 19.97
CA ARG A 144 -0.66 -27.25 20.46
C ARG A 144 -0.34 -27.12 21.95
N GLU A 145 0.05 -25.94 22.42
CA GLU A 145 0.31 -25.69 23.84
C GLU A 145 -0.94 -25.88 24.71
N TYR A 146 -2.11 -25.52 24.20
CA TYR A 146 -3.39 -25.71 24.90
C TYR A 146 -3.78 -27.20 25.00
N LEU A 147 -3.60 -27.97 23.92
CA LEU A 147 -3.94 -29.41 23.88
C LEU A 147 -2.95 -30.31 24.62
N LEU A 148 -1.73 -29.83 24.86
CA LEU A 148 -0.70 -30.54 25.64
C LEU A 148 -0.73 -30.20 27.14
N LYS A 149 -1.68 -29.37 27.56
CA LYS A 149 -2.04 -29.15 28.97
C LYS A 149 -3.32 -29.90 29.30
#